data_AF-T1EGS6-F1
#
_entry.id   AF-T1EGS6-F1
#
_cell.length_a   1.000
_cell.length_b   1.000
_cell.length_c   1.000
_cell.angle_alpha   90.00
_cell.angle_beta   90.00
_cell.angle_gamma   90.00
#
_symmetry.space_group_name_H-M   'P 1'
#
loop_
_entity.id
_entity.type
_entity.pdbx_description
1 polymer ?
#
loop_
_entity_poly.entity_id
_entity_poly.type
_entity_poly.pdbx_seq_one_letter_code
_entity_poly.pdbx_strand_id
1 'polypeptide(L)'
;DPNITSLGLGGWSPKGLVENGLEFLHCTLDIPWWSAIVIGTVCLRLAIFPLVILAQRNAANLNNNMPTVQRLQQRMTQARMSGNVQQAMESSKQLMEFMKVNNVNPLKNLLVPLAQIPIFLSVFTAIREMTNLPVASWKSGGILWFTDLTVPDPFYILPVVTAATLFATIELGVDGIKADQVGSSTIKFVLRSMPFITFPIMIQFPSAMLCYWFTSNTFSLLQVLILKIPKVKSLCKIPPLIDHTTAYPLKEINVPKQTFAEGFKQSMKNMEITYKLAEQQKLNEIKM
;
A
#
# COMPACT_ATOMS: atom_id res chain seq x y z
N ASP A 1 5.82 -32.46 17.65
CA ASP A 1 6.37 -31.35 18.45
C ASP A 1 5.46 -31.01 19.62
N PRO A 2 5.98 -30.47 20.74
CA PRO A 2 5.12 -29.89 21.77
C PRO A 2 4.25 -28.80 21.14
N ASN A 3 2.98 -28.73 21.58
CA ASN A 3 2.02 -27.71 21.13
C ASN A 3 2.60 -26.31 21.39
N ILE A 4 2.57 -25.42 20.40
CA ILE A 4 3.16 -24.07 20.55
C ILE A 4 2.54 -23.29 21.71
N THR A 5 1.31 -23.64 22.11
CA THR A 5 0.61 -23.09 23.28
C THR A 5 1.40 -23.31 24.58
N SER A 6 2.15 -24.41 24.71
CA SER A 6 3.00 -24.62 25.89
C SER A 6 4.18 -23.66 25.99
N LEU A 7 4.53 -22.99 24.87
CA LEU A 7 5.57 -21.97 24.82
C LEU A 7 5.01 -20.54 25.04
N GLY A 8 3.71 -20.42 25.35
CA GLY A 8 3.03 -19.13 25.46
C GLY A 8 2.71 -18.47 24.12
N LEU A 9 2.85 -19.21 23.01
CA LEU A 9 2.41 -18.80 21.68
C LEU A 9 0.93 -19.13 21.47
N GLY A 10 0.31 -18.54 20.45
CA GLY A 10 -1.07 -18.77 20.05
C GLY A 10 -2.09 -17.78 20.63
N GLY A 11 -3.34 -18.24 20.76
CA GLY A 11 -4.47 -17.45 21.26
C GLY A 11 -5.26 -16.69 20.20
N TRP A 12 -6.13 -15.77 20.64
CA TRP A 12 -7.13 -15.09 19.80
C TRP A 12 -6.68 -13.71 19.28
N SER A 13 -5.46 -13.27 19.63
CA SER A 13 -4.88 -12.06 19.08
C SER A 13 -4.56 -12.23 17.59
N PRO A 14 -4.44 -11.16 16.79
CA PRO A 14 -4.11 -11.28 15.37
C PRO A 14 -2.84 -12.10 15.09
N LYS A 15 -1.76 -11.88 15.87
CA LYS A 15 -0.55 -12.71 15.78
C LYS A 15 -0.78 -14.16 16.22
N GLY A 16 -1.57 -14.36 17.29
CA GLY A 16 -1.92 -15.68 17.81
C GLY A 16 -2.71 -16.53 16.81
N LEU A 17 -3.60 -15.91 16.04
CA LEU A 17 -4.30 -16.57 14.95
C LEU A 17 -3.35 -17.02 13.84
N VAL A 18 -2.31 -16.25 13.54
CA VAL A 18 -1.26 -16.66 12.58
C VAL A 18 -0.46 -17.83 13.14
N GLU A 19 -0.04 -17.76 14.40
CA GLU A 19 0.71 -18.82 15.10
C GLU A 19 -0.08 -20.15 15.08
N ASN A 20 -1.35 -20.11 15.51
CA ASN A 20 -2.26 -21.27 15.48
C ASN A 20 -2.47 -21.78 14.05
N GLY A 21 -2.59 -20.89 13.06
CA GLY A 21 -2.78 -21.26 11.67
C GLY A 21 -1.56 -21.98 11.08
N LEU A 22 -0.35 -21.51 11.40
CA LEU A 22 0.89 -22.14 10.98
C LEU A 22 1.08 -23.51 11.64
N GLU A 23 0.80 -23.64 12.94
CA GLU A 23 0.81 -24.93 13.63
C GLU A 23 -0.25 -25.88 13.05
N PHE A 24 -1.46 -25.40 12.79
CA PHE A 24 -2.51 -26.21 12.17
C PHE A 24 -2.07 -26.75 10.82
N LEU A 25 -1.49 -25.92 9.96
CA LEU A 25 -0.96 -26.34 8.67
C LEU A 25 0.16 -27.38 8.83
N HIS A 26 1.13 -27.11 9.71
CA HIS A 26 2.25 -28.02 9.96
C HIS A 26 1.79 -29.38 10.50
N CYS A 27 1.02 -29.39 11.59
CA CYS A 27 0.63 -30.59 12.33
C CYS A 27 -0.48 -31.40 11.64
N THR A 28 -1.43 -30.73 10.97
CA THR A 28 -2.59 -31.44 10.36
C THR A 28 -2.26 -31.96 8.97
N LEU A 29 -1.48 -31.20 8.19
CA LEU A 29 -1.10 -31.61 6.83
C LEU A 29 0.25 -32.35 6.79
N ASP A 30 0.93 -32.46 7.93
CA ASP A 30 2.25 -33.09 8.08
C ASP A 30 3.29 -32.54 7.09
N ILE A 31 3.32 -31.21 6.97
CA ILE A 31 4.17 -30.50 6.02
C ILE A 31 5.28 -29.72 6.74
N PRO A 32 6.49 -29.54 6.16
CA PRO A 32 7.56 -28.77 6.80
C PRO A 32 7.19 -27.31 7.06
N TRP A 33 7.78 -26.69 8.09
CA TRP A 33 7.47 -25.31 8.50
C TRP A 33 7.65 -24.25 7.40
N TRP A 34 8.69 -24.36 6.55
CA TRP A 34 8.86 -23.44 5.42
C TRP A 34 7.64 -23.46 4.50
N SER A 35 7.06 -24.65 4.28
CA SER A 35 5.89 -24.82 3.41
C SER A 35 4.61 -24.35 4.08
N ALA A 36 4.48 -24.53 5.40
CA ALA A 36 3.38 -23.95 6.18
C ALA A 36 3.39 -22.41 6.10
N ILE A 37 4.57 -21.79 6.20
CA ILE A 37 4.73 -20.33 6.01
C ILE A 37 4.29 -19.92 4.60
N VAL A 38 4.75 -20.63 3.56
CA VAL A 38 4.38 -20.34 2.16
C VAL A 38 2.88 -20.46 1.94
N ILE A 39 2.28 -21.58 2.33
CA ILE A 39 0.85 -21.86 2.15
C ILE A 39 0.00 -20.86 2.95
N GLY A 40 0.34 -20.61 4.22
CA GLY A 40 -0.35 -19.62 5.04
C GLY A 40 -0.31 -18.22 4.41
N THR A 41 0.84 -17.83 3.86
CA THR A 41 1.00 -16.55 3.14
C THR A 41 0.10 -16.49 1.91
N VAL A 42 0.08 -17.55 1.10
CA VAL A 42 -0.76 -17.63 -0.10
C VAL A 42 -2.24 -17.56 0.26
N CYS A 43 -2.69 -18.27 1.31
CA CYS A 43 -4.06 -18.21 1.79
C CYS A 43 -4.46 -16.79 2.21
N LEU A 44 -3.62 -16.10 2.99
CA LEU A 44 -3.87 -14.71 3.38
C LEU A 44 -3.92 -13.78 2.17
N ARG A 45 -3.00 -13.94 1.22
CA ARG A 45 -2.98 -13.13 0.00
C ARG A 45 -4.21 -13.37 -0.88
N LEU A 46 -4.67 -14.61 -1.00
CA LEU A 46 -5.92 -14.96 -1.69
C LEU A 46 -7.14 -14.35 -1.00
N ALA A 47 -7.18 -14.32 0.33
CA ALA A 47 -8.26 -13.69 1.09
C ALA A 47 -8.36 -12.17 0.84
N ILE A 48 -7.22 -11.49 0.69
CA ILE A 48 -7.15 -10.05 0.40
C ILE A 48 -7.35 -9.77 -1.10
N PHE A 49 -7.19 -10.75 -1.97
CA PHE A 49 -7.20 -10.56 -3.43
C PHE A 49 -8.44 -9.82 -3.98
N PRO A 50 -9.68 -10.09 -3.53
CA PRO A 50 -10.86 -9.33 -3.95
C PRO A 50 -10.75 -7.82 -3.66
N LEU A 51 -10.13 -7.45 -2.53
CA LEU A 51 -9.89 -6.06 -2.18
C LEU A 51 -8.89 -5.41 -3.14
N VAL A 52 -7.86 -6.15 -3.57
CA VAL A 52 -6.90 -5.63 -4.55
C VAL A 52 -7.54 -5.41 -5.91
N ILE A 53 -8.43 -6.30 -6.35
CA ILE A 53 -9.23 -6.11 -7.58
C ILE A 53 -10.06 -4.82 -7.48
N LEU A 54 -10.70 -4.58 -6.33
CA LEU A 54 -11.48 -3.36 -6.11
C LEU A 54 -10.59 -2.10 -6.22
N ALA A 55 -9.42 -2.11 -5.59
CA ALA A 55 -8.47 -1.00 -5.70
C ALA A 55 -7.98 -0.78 -7.13
N GLN A 56 -7.70 -1.84 -7.89
CA GLN A 56 -7.31 -1.74 -9.30
C GLN A 56 -8.41 -1.12 -10.17
N ARG A 57 -9.69 -1.47 -9.93
CA ARG A 57 -10.82 -0.82 -10.61
C ARG A 57 -10.87 0.68 -10.31
N ASN A 58 -10.71 1.06 -9.05
CA ASN A 58 -10.73 2.47 -8.63
C ASN A 58 -9.53 3.24 -9.19
N ALA A 59 -8.34 2.62 -9.23
CA ALA A 59 -7.13 3.19 -9.81
C ALA A 59 -7.28 3.42 -11.32
N ALA A 60 -7.88 2.48 -12.05
CA ALA A 60 -8.17 2.66 -13.47
C ALA A 60 -9.19 3.79 -13.72
N ASN A 61 -10.26 3.85 -12.92
CA ASN A 61 -11.24 4.94 -13.02
C ASN A 61 -10.62 6.31 -12.72
N LEU A 62 -9.76 6.39 -11.70
CA LEU A 62 -9.02 7.60 -11.36
C LEU A 62 -8.07 8.00 -12.50
N ASN A 63 -7.33 7.06 -13.08
CA ASN A 63 -6.43 7.33 -14.21
C ASN A 63 -7.20 7.96 -15.38
N ASN A 64 -8.29 7.31 -15.81
CA ASN A 64 -9.08 7.76 -16.96
C ASN A 64 -9.69 9.16 -16.77
N ASN A 65 -9.90 9.59 -15.52
CA ASN A 65 -10.42 10.91 -15.16
C ASN A 65 -9.34 11.91 -14.74
N MET A 66 -8.07 11.48 -14.68
CA MET A 66 -6.96 12.26 -14.17
C MET A 66 -6.78 13.62 -14.88
N PRO A 67 -6.92 13.73 -16.22
CA PRO A 67 -6.74 15.02 -16.91
C PRO A 67 -7.74 16.08 -16.43
N THR A 68 -9.02 15.70 -16.27
CA THR A 68 -10.06 16.62 -15.82
C THR A 68 -9.90 16.96 -14.35
N VAL A 69 -9.55 15.98 -13.51
CA VAL A 69 -9.22 16.19 -12.10
C VAL A 69 -8.07 17.20 -11.96
N GLN A 70 -6.99 17.01 -12.73
CA GLN A 70 -5.83 17.92 -12.70
C GLN A 70 -6.20 19.32 -13.17
N ARG A 71 -6.98 19.47 -14.25
CA ARG A 71 -7.43 20.79 -14.73
C ARG A 71 -8.25 21.55 -13.67
N LEU A 72 -9.17 20.86 -13.00
CA LEU A 72 -9.98 21.45 -11.93
C LEU A 72 -9.14 21.80 -10.70
N GLN A 73 -8.18 20.94 -10.33
CA GLN A 73 -7.21 21.24 -9.27
C GLN A 73 -6.35 22.46 -9.60
N GLN A 74 -5.87 22.59 -10.85
CA GLN A 74 -5.07 23.74 -11.28
C GLN A 74 -5.87 25.05 -11.21
N ARG A 75 -7.14 25.05 -11.65
CA ARG A 75 -8.03 26.21 -11.51
C ARG A 75 -8.22 26.62 -10.05
N MET A 76 -8.46 25.64 -9.17
CA MET A 76 -8.57 25.89 -7.73
C MET A 76 -7.29 26.51 -7.16
N THR A 77 -6.12 25.98 -7.53
CA THR A 77 -4.83 26.50 -7.06
C THR A 77 -4.57 27.91 -7.58
N GLN A 78 -4.84 28.19 -8.85
CA GLN A 78 -4.70 29.53 -9.44
C GLN A 78 -5.61 30.55 -8.76
N ALA A 79 -6.86 30.21 -8.50
CA ALA A 79 -7.81 31.08 -7.80
C ALA A 79 -7.39 31.36 -6.34
N ARG A 80 -6.81 30.36 -5.66
CA ARG A 80 -6.22 30.56 -4.32
C ARG A 80 -5.01 31.49 -4.35
N MET A 81 -4.14 31.34 -5.34
CA MET A 81 -2.93 32.18 -5.49
C MET A 81 -3.28 33.62 -5.86
N SER A 82 -4.33 33.84 -6.64
CA SER A 82 -4.80 35.19 -7.00
C SER A 82 -5.60 35.88 -5.88
N GLY A 83 -5.83 35.20 -4.75
CA GLY A 83 -6.63 35.73 -3.65
C GLY A 83 -8.14 35.75 -3.93
N ASN A 84 -8.60 35.17 -5.04
CA ASN A 84 -10.02 35.09 -5.38
C ASN A 84 -10.67 33.91 -4.65
N VAL A 85 -11.11 34.14 -3.42
CA VAL A 85 -11.65 33.10 -2.54
C VAL A 85 -12.96 32.52 -3.09
N GLN A 86 -13.81 33.35 -3.70
CA GLN A 86 -15.08 32.90 -4.28
C GLN A 86 -14.84 31.93 -5.44
N GLN A 87 -13.91 32.26 -6.35
CA GLN A 87 -13.53 31.38 -7.45
C GLN A 87 -12.83 30.10 -6.98
N ALA A 88 -12.05 30.17 -5.90
CA ALA A 88 -11.41 29.00 -5.29
C ALA A 88 -12.45 28.04 -4.69
N MET A 89 -13.48 28.58 -4.03
CA MET A 89 -14.57 27.78 -3.46
C MET A 89 -15.41 27.13 -4.56
N GLU A 90 -15.75 27.88 -5.61
CA GLU A 90 -16.49 27.35 -6.76
C GLU A 90 -15.72 26.23 -7.46
N SER A 91 -14.42 26.44 -7.72
CA SER A 91 -13.55 25.43 -8.32
C SER A 91 -13.43 24.18 -7.44
N SER A 92 -13.40 24.34 -6.12
CA SER A 92 -13.39 23.23 -5.16
C SER A 92 -14.71 22.44 -5.21
N LYS A 93 -15.86 23.12 -5.32
CA LYS A 93 -17.17 22.48 -5.47
C LYS A 93 -17.26 21.71 -6.78
N GLN A 94 -16.84 22.33 -7.89
CA GLN A 94 -16.81 21.67 -9.21
C GLN A 94 -15.92 20.42 -9.20
N LEU A 95 -14.75 20.48 -8.57
CA LEU A 95 -13.87 19.32 -8.41
C LEU A 95 -14.55 18.20 -7.61
N MET A 96 -15.17 18.54 -6.48
CA MET A 96 -15.86 17.56 -5.62
C MET A 96 -17.05 16.93 -6.33
N GLU A 97 -17.86 17.73 -7.03
CA GLU A 97 -19.00 17.27 -7.80
C GLU A 97 -18.56 16.38 -8.95
N PHE A 98 -17.52 16.77 -9.70
CA PHE A 98 -16.92 15.95 -10.75
C PHE A 98 -16.46 14.59 -10.21
N MET A 99 -15.74 14.58 -9.08
CA MET A 99 -15.30 13.34 -8.43
C MET A 99 -16.48 12.47 -7.99
N LYS A 100 -17.54 13.06 -7.46
CA LYS A 100 -18.75 12.34 -7.03
C LYS A 100 -19.50 11.73 -8.22
N VAL A 101 -19.77 12.51 -9.26
CA VAL A 101 -20.50 12.07 -10.46
C VAL A 101 -19.74 10.98 -11.21
N ASN A 102 -18.41 11.10 -11.32
CA ASN A 102 -17.57 10.11 -12.01
C ASN A 102 -17.08 8.99 -11.08
N ASN A 103 -17.55 8.92 -9.83
CA ASN A 103 -17.17 7.93 -8.82
C ASN A 103 -15.63 7.79 -8.64
N VAL A 104 -14.94 8.92 -8.72
CA VAL A 104 -13.49 9.03 -8.52
C VAL A 104 -13.23 9.35 -7.06
N ASN A 105 -12.57 8.44 -6.34
CA ASN A 105 -12.19 8.67 -4.95
C ASN A 105 -10.73 8.22 -4.71
N PRO A 106 -9.79 9.14 -4.50
CA PRO A 106 -8.39 8.82 -4.23
C PRO A 106 -8.19 7.92 -2.99
N LEU A 107 -9.04 8.06 -1.96
CA LEU A 107 -8.93 7.29 -0.72
C LEU A 107 -9.26 5.82 -0.91
N LYS A 108 -10.05 5.45 -1.93
CA LYS A 108 -10.34 4.04 -2.23
C LYS A 108 -9.08 3.25 -2.61
N ASN A 109 -8.04 3.93 -3.10
CA ASN A 109 -6.76 3.28 -3.40
C ASN A 109 -5.93 3.03 -2.14
N LEU A 110 -6.22 3.71 -1.03
CA LEU A 110 -5.55 3.48 0.26
C LEU A 110 -6.13 2.27 1.03
N LEU A 111 -7.25 1.70 0.58
CA LEU A 111 -7.88 0.56 1.25
C LEU A 111 -6.97 -0.67 1.32
N VAL A 112 -6.19 -0.93 0.26
CA VAL A 112 -5.26 -2.07 0.21
C VAL A 112 -4.15 -1.91 1.24
N PRO A 113 -3.35 -0.82 1.26
CA PRO A 113 -2.31 -0.68 2.27
C PRO A 113 -2.87 -0.61 3.70
N LEU A 114 -4.05 -0.02 3.91
CA LEU A 114 -4.71 0.00 5.22
C LEU A 114 -5.07 -1.40 5.74
N ALA A 115 -5.43 -2.33 4.85
CA ALA A 115 -5.66 -3.73 5.23
C ALA A 115 -4.36 -4.53 5.34
N GLN A 116 -3.40 -4.28 4.44
CA GLN A 116 -2.14 -5.05 4.38
C GLN A 116 -1.21 -4.76 5.55
N ILE A 117 -1.08 -3.50 6.00
CA ILE A 117 -0.14 -3.14 7.07
C ILE A 117 -0.44 -3.90 8.38
N PRO A 118 -1.68 -3.93 8.91
CA PRO A 118 -2.00 -4.71 10.11
C PRO A 118 -1.77 -6.22 9.94
N ILE A 119 -2.09 -6.76 8.77
CA ILE A 119 -1.89 -8.19 8.46
C ILE A 119 -0.40 -8.51 8.42
N PHE A 120 0.40 -7.67 7.75
CA PHE A 120 1.84 -7.79 7.72
C PHE A 120 2.43 -7.75 9.13
N LEU A 121 2.05 -6.77 9.95
CA LEU A 121 2.53 -6.67 11.33
C LEU A 121 2.15 -7.90 12.16
N SER A 122 0.95 -8.44 11.97
CA SER A 122 0.49 -9.66 12.66
C SER A 122 1.31 -10.88 12.29
N VAL A 123 1.57 -11.10 10.98
CA VAL A 123 2.40 -12.24 10.53
C VAL A 123 3.86 -12.05 10.93
N PHE A 124 4.38 -10.82 10.79
CA PHE A 124 5.76 -10.50 11.13
C PHE A 124 6.04 -10.70 12.62
N THR A 125 5.14 -10.23 13.50
CA THR A 125 5.27 -10.43 14.95
C THR A 125 5.11 -11.89 15.34
N ALA A 126 4.13 -12.61 14.77
CA ALA A 126 3.95 -14.04 14.96
C ALA A 126 5.22 -14.84 14.66
N ILE A 127 5.74 -14.70 13.43
CA ILE A 127 6.95 -15.41 13.01
C ILE A 127 8.14 -15.02 13.89
N ARG A 128 8.30 -13.73 14.21
CA ARG A 128 9.39 -13.26 15.05
C ARG A 128 9.34 -13.83 16.47
N GLU A 129 8.16 -13.94 17.07
CA GLU A 129 7.99 -14.57 18.37
C GLU A 129 8.27 -16.07 18.32
N MET A 130 7.79 -16.77 17.28
CA MET A 130 8.10 -18.19 17.06
C MET A 130 9.60 -18.46 16.86
N THR A 131 10.34 -17.51 16.28
CA THR A 131 11.82 -17.58 16.20
C THR A 131 12.51 -17.30 17.54
N ASN A 132 11.96 -16.41 18.37
CA ASN A 132 12.56 -16.00 19.64
C ASN A 132 12.24 -16.95 20.81
N LEU A 133 11.06 -17.56 20.79
CA LEU A 133 10.62 -18.62 21.70
C LEU A 133 10.78 -19.93 20.93
N PRO A 134 12.01 -20.48 20.84
CA PRO A 134 12.39 -21.37 19.76
C PRO A 134 11.51 -22.63 19.76
N VAL A 135 10.59 -22.69 18.80
CA VAL A 135 9.90 -23.92 18.43
C VAL A 135 10.98 -24.86 17.91
N ALA A 136 11.27 -25.94 18.64
CA ALA A 136 12.45 -26.78 18.38
C ALA A 136 12.55 -27.28 16.93
N SER A 137 11.40 -27.61 16.32
CA SER A 137 11.32 -28.09 14.94
C SER A 137 11.54 -27.01 13.87
N TRP A 138 11.60 -25.73 14.23
CA TRP A 138 11.98 -24.67 13.28
C TRP A 138 13.46 -24.72 12.91
N LYS A 139 14.31 -25.28 13.78
CA LYS A 139 15.76 -25.43 13.51
C LYS A 139 16.07 -26.38 12.35
N SER A 140 15.15 -27.28 12.04
CA SER A 140 15.23 -28.21 10.91
C SER A 140 14.01 -28.09 9.98
N GLY A 141 13.20 -27.04 10.14
CA GLY A 141 11.93 -26.87 9.44
C GLY A 141 12.05 -26.18 8.09
N GLY A 142 13.26 -25.79 7.70
CA GLY A 142 13.59 -25.10 6.45
C GLY A 142 13.78 -26.02 5.25
N ILE A 143 14.36 -25.49 4.18
CA ILE A 143 14.65 -26.23 2.95
C ILE A 143 15.89 -25.70 2.24
N LEU A 144 16.48 -26.52 1.38
CA LEU A 144 17.63 -26.18 0.53
C LEU A 144 18.79 -25.65 1.37
N TRP A 145 19.16 -24.37 1.20
CA TRP A 145 20.29 -23.74 1.86
C TRP A 145 19.93 -23.03 3.18
N PHE A 146 18.63 -22.94 3.52
CA PHE A 146 18.13 -22.29 4.74
C PHE A 146 17.35 -23.31 5.59
N THR A 147 18.04 -24.33 6.11
CA THR A 147 17.40 -25.40 6.88
C THR A 147 16.94 -24.98 8.27
N ASP A 148 17.66 -24.05 8.91
CA ASP A 148 17.29 -23.46 10.19
C ASP A 148 16.54 -22.15 9.96
N LEU A 149 15.25 -22.16 10.28
CA LEU A 149 14.36 -21.02 10.10
C LEU A 149 14.57 -19.91 11.14
N THR A 150 15.26 -20.20 12.24
CA THR A 150 15.43 -19.31 13.39
C THR A 150 16.66 -18.41 13.27
N VAL A 151 17.58 -18.73 12.37
CA VAL A 151 18.82 -17.98 12.13
C VAL A 151 18.80 -17.26 10.78
N PRO A 152 19.63 -16.21 10.59
CA PRO A 152 19.77 -15.57 9.30
C PRO A 152 20.25 -16.50 8.18
N ASP A 153 19.90 -16.19 6.94
CA ASP A 153 20.34 -16.96 5.77
C ASP A 153 21.87 -16.92 5.65
N PRO A 154 22.57 -18.06 5.74
CA PRO A 154 24.04 -18.11 5.71
C PRO A 154 24.65 -17.68 4.37
N PHE A 155 23.87 -17.69 3.27
CA PHE A 155 24.34 -17.36 1.92
C PHE A 155 23.81 -16.01 1.41
N TYR A 156 23.03 -15.29 2.22
CA TYR A 156 22.39 -14.02 1.85
C TYR A 156 21.46 -14.08 0.63
N ILE A 157 21.07 -15.27 0.18
CA ILE A 157 20.20 -15.44 -1.00
C ILE A 157 18.80 -14.87 -0.70
N LEU A 158 18.20 -15.24 0.43
CA LEU A 158 16.88 -14.77 0.88
C LEU A 158 16.81 -13.24 1.00
N PRO A 159 17.76 -12.54 1.67
CA PRO A 159 17.80 -11.08 1.67
C PRO A 159 17.82 -10.46 0.27
N VAL A 160 18.66 -11.00 -0.63
CA VAL A 160 18.81 -10.47 -2.00
C VAL A 160 17.52 -10.64 -2.80
N VAL A 161 16.94 -11.83 -2.81
CA VAL A 161 15.70 -12.07 -3.58
C VAL A 161 14.50 -11.35 -2.96
N THR A 162 14.46 -11.18 -1.62
CA THR A 162 13.41 -10.41 -0.94
C THR A 162 13.51 -8.93 -1.30
N ALA A 163 14.70 -8.34 -1.29
CA ALA A 163 14.91 -6.95 -1.69
C ALA A 163 14.59 -6.73 -3.17
N ALA A 164 15.01 -7.65 -4.05
CA ALA A 164 14.70 -7.57 -5.48
C ALA A 164 13.20 -7.65 -5.76
N THR A 165 12.49 -8.59 -5.12
CA THR A 165 11.02 -8.71 -5.27
C THR A 165 10.27 -7.54 -4.64
N LEU A 166 10.77 -6.96 -3.54
CA LEU A 166 10.21 -5.74 -2.95
C LEU A 166 10.38 -4.56 -3.89
N PHE A 167 11.57 -4.38 -4.49
CA PHE A 167 11.83 -3.35 -5.48
C PHE A 167 10.87 -3.47 -6.67
N ALA A 168 10.71 -4.68 -7.23
CA ALA A 168 9.77 -4.93 -8.32
C ALA A 168 8.31 -4.63 -7.92
N THR A 169 7.92 -4.97 -6.69
CA THR A 169 6.57 -4.69 -6.15
C THR A 169 6.28 -3.18 -6.11
N ILE A 170 7.26 -2.38 -5.69
CA ILE A 170 7.17 -0.91 -5.62
C ILE A 170 7.16 -0.30 -7.02
N GLU A 171 8.04 -0.76 -7.91
CA GLU A 171 8.17 -0.21 -9.26
C GLU A 171 6.90 -0.48 -10.11
N LEU A 172 6.34 -1.69 -9.98
CA LEU A 172 5.09 -2.03 -10.65
C LEU A 172 3.84 -1.48 -9.92
N GLY A 173 4.02 -1.00 -8.69
CA GLY A 173 3.00 -0.53 -7.76
C GLY A 173 1.84 -1.50 -7.57
N VAL A 174 2.21 -2.74 -7.28
CA VAL A 174 1.29 -3.86 -7.17
C VAL A 174 0.28 -3.69 -6.04
N ASP A 175 0.74 -3.19 -4.89
CA ASP A 175 -0.06 -3.04 -3.67
C ASP A 175 -0.75 -1.66 -3.57
N GLY A 176 -0.99 -1.01 -4.71
CA GLY A 176 -1.71 0.27 -4.78
C GLY A 176 -0.82 1.51 -4.61
N ILE A 177 0.47 1.33 -4.34
CA ILE A 177 1.46 2.40 -4.29
C ILE A 177 2.34 2.29 -5.54
N LYS A 178 1.97 2.98 -6.62
CA LYS A 178 2.90 3.23 -7.72
C LYS A 178 3.75 4.44 -7.40
N ALA A 179 5.07 4.27 -7.35
CA ALA A 179 5.99 5.38 -7.15
C ALA A 179 5.66 6.54 -8.12
N ASP A 180 5.40 6.24 -9.39
CA ASP A 180 5.11 7.28 -10.38
C ASP A 180 3.82 8.05 -10.18
N GLN A 181 2.84 7.45 -9.49
CA GLN A 181 1.57 8.10 -9.16
C GLN A 181 1.66 8.99 -7.92
N VAL A 182 2.74 8.90 -7.16
CA VAL A 182 2.96 9.81 -6.03
C VAL A 182 3.51 11.13 -6.58
N GLY A 183 2.73 12.21 -6.43
CA GLY A 183 3.02 13.52 -7.04
C GLY A 183 4.31 14.21 -6.55
N SER A 184 4.96 13.70 -5.51
CA SER A 184 6.21 14.24 -4.97
C SER A 184 7.40 13.38 -5.39
N SER A 185 8.35 13.97 -6.13
CA SER A 185 9.64 13.33 -6.49
C SER A 185 10.38 12.78 -5.27
N THR A 186 10.28 13.48 -4.12
CA THR A 186 10.83 13.03 -2.85
C THR A 186 10.22 11.69 -2.41
N ILE A 187 8.90 11.55 -2.46
CA ILE A 187 8.24 10.30 -2.04
C ILE A 187 8.59 9.16 -3.02
N LYS A 188 8.68 9.44 -4.33
CA LYS A 188 9.15 8.45 -5.31
C LYS A 188 10.53 7.93 -4.97
N PHE A 189 11.45 8.85 -4.65
CA PHE A 189 12.82 8.52 -4.28
C PHE A 189 12.85 7.67 -3.00
N VAL A 190 12.10 8.06 -1.97
CA VAL A 190 12.01 7.31 -0.70
C VAL A 190 11.49 5.89 -0.94
N LEU A 191 10.41 5.73 -1.71
CA LEU A 191 9.84 4.42 -2.02
C LEU A 191 10.84 3.53 -2.78
N ARG A 192 11.49 4.06 -3.83
CA ARG A 192 12.49 3.30 -4.61
C ARG A 192 13.76 2.97 -3.81
N SER A 193 14.10 3.80 -2.83
CA SER A 193 15.24 3.58 -1.94
C SER A 193 14.95 2.56 -0.85
N MET A 194 13.66 2.26 -0.61
CA MET A 194 13.25 1.42 0.51
C MET A 194 13.92 0.03 0.52
N PRO A 195 13.99 -0.72 -0.60
CA PRO A 195 14.65 -2.02 -0.63
C PRO A 195 16.14 -1.94 -0.29
N PHE A 196 16.82 -0.85 -0.68
CA PHE A 196 18.24 -0.65 -0.39
C PHE A 196 18.48 -0.30 1.07
N ILE A 197 17.57 0.49 1.67
CA ILE A 197 17.62 0.86 3.09
C ILE A 197 17.31 -0.35 3.97
N THR A 198 16.36 -1.20 3.58
CA THR A 198 15.97 -2.37 4.37
C THR A 198 16.91 -3.56 4.20
N PHE A 199 17.68 -3.64 3.12
CA PHE A 199 18.55 -4.77 2.83
C PHE A 199 19.58 -5.09 3.95
N PRO A 200 20.35 -4.13 4.51
CA PRO A 200 21.25 -4.40 5.63
C PRO A 200 20.55 -4.93 6.88
N ILE A 201 19.28 -4.55 7.08
CA ILE A 201 18.44 -5.01 8.19
C ILE A 201 17.97 -6.45 7.91
N MET A 202 17.57 -6.74 6.67
CA MET A 202 17.13 -8.08 6.24
C MET A 202 18.23 -9.13 6.42
N ILE A 203 19.50 -8.77 6.26
CA ILE A 203 20.64 -9.67 6.49
C ILE A 203 20.63 -10.24 7.92
N GLN A 204 20.10 -9.52 8.90
CA GLN A 204 20.06 -9.94 10.29
C GLN A 204 18.77 -10.69 10.67
N PHE A 205 17.80 -10.77 9.74
CA PHE A 205 16.52 -11.41 10.03
C PHE A 205 16.61 -12.92 9.92
N PRO A 206 15.95 -13.67 10.83
CA PRO A 206 15.73 -15.10 10.67
C PRO A 206 15.16 -15.47 9.30
N SER A 207 15.60 -16.60 8.77
CA SER A 207 15.19 -17.10 7.45
C SER A 207 13.67 -17.27 7.33
N ALA A 208 12.95 -17.60 8.41
CA ALA A 208 11.49 -17.67 8.43
C ALA A 208 10.81 -16.36 7.98
N MET A 209 11.33 -15.23 8.46
CA MET A 209 10.76 -13.91 8.20
C MET A 209 10.95 -13.52 6.73
N LEU A 210 12.12 -13.83 6.17
CA LEU A 210 12.41 -13.58 4.77
C LEU A 210 11.67 -14.56 3.85
N CYS A 211 11.48 -15.81 4.26
CA CYS A 211 10.65 -16.79 3.55
C CYS A 211 9.21 -16.26 3.38
N TYR A 212 8.61 -15.77 4.46
CA TYR A 212 7.31 -15.09 4.41
C TYR A 212 7.33 -13.88 3.46
N TRP A 213 8.28 -12.96 3.65
CA TRP A 213 8.30 -11.71 2.90
C TRP A 213 8.53 -11.94 1.40
N PHE A 214 9.49 -12.78 1.05
CA PHE A 214 9.74 -13.20 -0.33
C PHE A 214 8.49 -13.83 -0.97
N THR A 215 7.83 -14.75 -0.27
CA THR A 215 6.60 -15.39 -0.77
C THR A 215 5.50 -14.36 -1.00
N SER A 216 5.33 -13.45 -0.04
CA SER A 216 4.34 -12.39 -0.07
C SER A 216 4.55 -11.44 -1.25
N ASN A 217 5.79 -10.99 -1.49
CA ASN A 217 6.15 -10.16 -2.64
C ASN A 217 5.97 -10.91 -3.96
N THR A 218 6.39 -12.17 -4.01
CA THR A 218 6.25 -13.01 -5.21
C THR A 218 4.79 -13.21 -5.58
N PHE A 219 3.93 -13.49 -4.61
CA PHE A 219 2.48 -13.57 -4.84
C PHE A 219 1.94 -12.26 -5.39
N SER A 220 2.29 -11.12 -4.78
CA SER A 220 1.93 -9.79 -5.30
C SER A 220 2.32 -9.64 -6.77
N LEU A 221 3.57 -9.93 -7.12
CA LEU A 221 4.06 -9.84 -8.50
C LEU A 221 3.27 -10.75 -9.45
N LEU A 222 3.05 -12.02 -9.08
CA LEU A 222 2.24 -12.94 -9.87
C LEU A 222 0.81 -12.41 -10.06
N GLN A 223 0.22 -11.88 -8.99
CA GLN A 223 -1.10 -11.29 -9.00
C GLN A 223 -1.20 -10.13 -10.01
N VAL A 224 -0.21 -9.23 -10.05
CA VAL A 224 -0.22 -8.12 -11.02
C VAL A 224 -0.03 -8.61 -12.45
N LEU A 225 0.77 -9.66 -12.67
CA LEU A 225 0.96 -10.25 -13.99
C LEU A 225 -0.34 -10.90 -14.49
N ILE A 226 -1.04 -11.62 -13.61
CA ILE A 226 -2.35 -12.21 -13.92
C ILE A 226 -3.37 -11.11 -14.24
N LEU A 227 -3.43 -10.04 -13.43
CA LEU A 227 -4.33 -8.89 -13.66
C LEU A 227 -3.94 -8.04 -14.88
N LYS A 228 -2.79 -8.25 -15.51
CA LYS A 228 -2.44 -7.61 -16.79
C LYS A 228 -3.12 -8.29 -17.98
N ILE A 229 -3.48 -9.57 -17.87
CA ILE A 229 -4.09 -10.35 -18.94
C ILE A 229 -5.46 -9.76 -19.30
N PRO A 230 -5.74 -9.42 -20.58
CA PRO A 230 -7.00 -8.77 -20.98
C PRO A 230 -8.26 -9.54 -20.58
N LYS A 231 -8.25 -10.87 -20.73
CA LYS A 231 -9.37 -11.74 -20.32
C LYS A 231 -9.64 -11.70 -18.82
N VAL A 232 -8.59 -11.64 -18.01
CA VAL A 232 -8.72 -11.51 -16.56
C VAL A 232 -9.25 -10.13 -16.20
N LYS A 233 -8.74 -9.07 -16.83
CA LYS A 233 -9.26 -7.71 -16.63
C LYS A 233 -10.75 -7.61 -16.94
N SER A 234 -11.20 -8.20 -18.04
CA SER A 234 -12.63 -8.20 -18.40
C SER A 234 -13.46 -8.98 -17.40
N LEU A 235 -13.02 -10.18 -16.99
CA LEU A 235 -13.68 -10.98 -15.95
C LEU A 235 -13.77 -10.21 -14.62
N CYS A 236 -12.67 -9.57 -14.23
CA CYS A 236 -12.58 -8.74 -13.05
C CYS A 236 -13.17 -7.34 -13.25
N LYS A 237 -13.85 -7.01 -14.36
CA LYS A 237 -14.47 -5.69 -14.62
C LYS A 237 -13.53 -4.50 -14.37
N ILE A 238 -12.25 -4.63 -14.72
CA ILE A 238 -11.26 -3.55 -14.60
C ILE A 238 -11.32 -2.71 -15.87
N PRO A 239 -11.61 -1.39 -15.78
CA PRO A 239 -11.64 -0.52 -16.95
C PRO A 239 -10.31 -0.51 -17.71
N PRO A 240 -10.31 -0.37 -19.05
CA PRO A 240 -9.08 -0.14 -19.79
C PRO A 240 -8.46 1.19 -19.36
N LEU A 241 -7.13 1.22 -19.31
CA LEU A 241 -6.39 2.44 -19.01
C LEU A 241 -6.30 3.29 -20.29
N ILE A 242 -6.70 4.54 -20.20
CA ILE A 242 -6.51 5.53 -21.26
C ILE A 242 -5.10 6.10 -21.12
N ASP A 243 -4.34 6.12 -22.22
CA ASP A 243 -3.04 6.78 -22.23
C ASP A 243 -3.24 8.29 -22.39
N HIS A 244 -2.72 9.05 -21.43
CA HIS A 244 -2.83 10.51 -21.38
C HIS A 244 -1.51 11.21 -21.76
N THR A 245 -0.44 10.46 -22.08
CA THR A 245 0.88 11.02 -22.43
C THR A 245 0.90 11.87 -23.69
N THR A 246 -0.07 11.66 -24.61
CA THR A 246 -0.15 12.40 -25.87
C THR A 246 -1.10 13.60 -25.84
N ALA A 247 -1.98 13.72 -24.83
CA ALA A 247 -3.09 14.68 -24.86
C ALA A 247 -2.83 15.98 -24.08
N TYR A 248 -1.92 15.97 -23.10
CA TYR A 248 -1.63 17.14 -22.26
C TYR A 248 -0.18 17.14 -21.77
N PRO A 249 0.77 17.80 -22.46
CA PRO A 249 1.99 18.22 -21.79
C PRO A 249 1.56 19.18 -20.68
N LEU A 250 1.77 18.76 -19.43
CA LEU A 250 1.58 19.63 -18.27
C LEU A 250 2.40 20.89 -18.54
N LYS A 251 1.74 22.04 -18.78
CA LYS A 251 2.41 23.32 -18.55
C LYS A 251 2.82 23.27 -17.09
N GLU A 252 4.12 23.15 -16.82
CA GLU A 252 4.68 23.34 -15.50
C GLU A 252 4.16 24.69 -15.00
N ILE A 253 3.16 24.65 -14.13
CA ILE A 253 2.86 25.82 -13.32
C ILE A 253 4.10 25.94 -12.45
N ASN A 254 4.82 27.04 -12.61
CA ASN A 254 5.88 27.44 -11.70
C ASN A 254 5.21 27.79 -10.36
N VAL A 255 4.75 26.76 -9.65
CA VAL A 255 4.29 26.87 -8.28
C VAL A 255 5.58 27.09 -7.51
N PRO A 256 5.81 28.27 -6.90
CA PRO A 256 7.01 28.47 -6.09
C PRO A 256 7.07 27.30 -5.10
N LYS A 257 8.22 26.65 -5.01
CA LYS A 257 8.45 25.54 -4.07
C LYS A 257 8.29 26.08 -2.65
N GLN A 258 7.05 26.14 -2.18
CA GLN A 258 6.73 26.56 -0.82
C GLN A 258 7.22 25.47 0.11
N THR A 259 7.93 25.88 1.14
CA THR A 259 8.36 24.99 2.21
C THR A 259 7.12 24.43 2.90
N PHE A 260 7.16 23.21 3.43
CA PHE A 260 6.00 22.58 4.11
C PHE A 260 5.35 23.51 5.17
N ALA A 261 6.17 24.27 5.91
CA ALA A 261 5.71 25.26 6.88
C ALA A 261 4.90 26.41 6.26
N GLU A 262 5.30 26.89 5.07
CA GLU A 262 4.61 27.96 4.34
C GLU A 262 3.27 27.46 3.78
N GLY A 263 3.25 26.24 3.23
CA GLY A 263 2.03 25.58 2.78
C GLY A 263 1.03 25.35 3.92
N PHE A 264 1.50 24.93 5.10
CA PHE A 264 0.68 24.76 6.29
C PHE A 264 0.10 26.10 6.77
N LYS A 265 0.94 27.13 6.90
CA LYS A 265 0.52 28.47 7.33
C LYS A 265 -0.50 29.09 6.37
N GLN A 266 -0.31 28.89 5.07
CA GLN A 266 -1.25 29.37 4.05
C GLN A 266 -2.56 28.58 4.06
N SER A 267 -2.53 27.27 4.31
CA SER A 267 -3.74 26.46 4.49
C SER A 267 -4.57 26.91 5.71
N MET A 268 -3.91 27.20 6.83
CA MET A 268 -4.57 27.75 8.03
C MET A 268 -5.23 29.10 7.74
N LYS A 269 -4.51 30.00 7.06
CA LYS A 269 -5.04 31.32 6.67
C LYS A 269 -6.23 31.19 5.72
N ASN A 270 -6.18 30.28 4.76
CA ASN A 270 -7.29 30.01 3.83
C ASN A 270 -8.52 29.44 4.56
N MET A 271 -8.31 28.56 5.55
CA MET A 271 -9.39 28.02 6.38
C MET A 271 -10.08 29.11 7.20
N GLU A 272 -9.30 30.03 7.80
CA GLU A 272 -9.84 31.18 8.54
C GLU A 272 -10.68 32.10 7.64
N ILE A 273 -10.21 32.41 6.42
CA ILE A 273 -10.96 33.24 5.47
C ILE A 273 -12.25 32.52 5.02
N THR A 274 -12.17 31.21 4.78
CA THR A 274 -13.35 30.40 4.42
C THR A 274 -14.39 30.40 5.53
N TYR A 275 -13.95 30.27 6.79
CA TYR A 275 -14.83 30.35 7.96
C TYR A 275 -15.52 31.72 8.05
N LYS A 276 -14.77 32.82 7.92
CA LYS A 276 -15.31 34.19 7.95
C LYS A 276 -16.32 34.46 6.83
N LEU A 277 -16.08 33.95 5.62
CA LEU A 277 -17.02 34.07 4.51
C LEU A 277 -18.31 33.27 4.74
N ALA A 278 -18.20 32.06 5.30
CA ALA A 278 -19.37 31.25 5.66
C ALA A 278 -20.20 31.93 6.77
N GLU A 279 -19.54 32.58 7.73
CA GLU A 279 -20.19 33.36 8.79
C GLU A 279 -20.89 34.61 8.23
N GLN A 280 -20.25 35.33 7.30
CA GLN A 280 -20.86 36.46 6.60
C GLN A 280 -22.07 36.05 5.76
N GLN A 281 -22.00 34.91 5.06
CA GLN A 281 -23.14 34.38 4.31
C GLN A 281 -24.32 34.05 5.24
N LYS A 282 -24.07 33.36 6.36
CA LYS A 282 -25.10 33.09 7.37
C LYS A 282 -25.70 34.38 7.95
N LEU A 283 -24.88 35.39 8.22
CA LEU A 283 -25.39 36.68 8.72
C LEU A 283 -26.25 37.41 7.69
N ASN A 284 -25.94 37.29 6.41
CA ASN A 284 -26.73 37.89 5.33
C ASN A 284 -28.05 37.14 5.10
N GLU A 285 -28.07 35.81 5.29
CA GLU A 285 -29.30 35.00 5.25
C GLU A 285 -30.23 35.29 6.43
N ILE A 286 -29.70 35.60 7.61
CA ILE A 286 -30.50 35.99 8.79
C ILE A 286 -31.09 37.40 8.67
N LYS A 287 -30.48 38.26 7.84
CA LYS A 287 -30.91 39.65 7.61
C LYS A 287 -31.91 39.82 6.46
N MET A 288 -32.18 38.76 5.68
CA MET A 288 -33.25 38.71 4.68
C MET A 288 -34.49 38.06 5.25
#